data_AF-A0A7Y1V708-F1
#
_entry.id   AF-A0A7Y1V708-F1
#
_cell.length_a   1.000
_cell.length_b   1.000
_cell.length_c   1.000
_cell.angle_alpha   90.00
_cell.angle_beta   90.00
_cell.angle_gamma   90.00
#
_symmetry.space_group_name_H-M   'P 1'
#
loop_
_entity.id
_entity.type
_entity.pdbx_description
1 polymer ?
#
loop_
_entity_poly.entity_id
_entity_poly.type
_entity_poly.pdbx_seq_one_letter_code
_entity_poly.pdbx_strand_id
1 'polypeptide(L)'
;MRISLAIILLVVISACKVSESRMFCPIGATVVDHSDLDGCGKMLKTSDGILLLPNDGQLETMAAKTKVVIRYDTLDMMSTCMRENMVVQLSCLQPLSSPPCVVISDVESAPWMKAAIATFHPSMVVRYSYRSQPVYHLFNRMLDRWYDCHGRQLCRENSSQPCILEAAGLENKVEIYVAHR
;
A
#
# COMPACT_ATOMS: atom_id res chain seq x y z
N MET A 1 34.92 -42.59 43.85
CA MET A 1 35.11 -42.58 42.39
C MET A 1 34.37 -41.38 41.84
N ARG A 2 35.10 -40.35 41.40
CA ARG A 2 34.56 -39.14 40.78
C ARG A 2 34.51 -39.39 39.27
N ILE A 3 33.32 -39.41 38.66
CA ILE A 3 33.16 -39.44 37.21
C ILE A 3 32.66 -38.07 36.78
N SER A 4 33.54 -37.40 36.05
CA SER A 4 33.41 -36.05 35.52
C SER A 4 32.95 -36.10 34.05
N LEU A 5 32.21 -35.06 33.63
CA LEU A 5 31.99 -34.59 32.24
C LEU A 5 31.22 -35.56 31.30
N ALA A 6 30.32 -35.14 30.42
CA ALA A 6 30.26 -33.89 29.66
C ALA A 6 28.80 -33.52 29.34
N ILE A 7 28.46 -32.25 29.54
CA ILE A 7 27.20 -31.65 29.09
C ILE A 7 27.44 -31.12 27.68
N ILE A 8 26.84 -31.77 26.69
CA ILE A 8 26.82 -31.32 25.28
C ILE A 8 25.82 -30.17 25.18
N LEU A 9 26.34 -28.94 25.10
CA LEU A 9 25.56 -27.73 24.89
C LEU A 9 25.24 -27.61 23.39
N LEU A 10 24.06 -28.10 22.99
CA LEU A 10 23.50 -27.89 21.65
C LEU A 10 23.10 -26.41 21.51
N VAL A 11 23.95 -25.63 20.83
CA VAL A 11 23.65 -24.26 20.41
C VAL A 11 22.60 -24.32 19.30
N VAL A 12 21.33 -24.15 19.67
CA VAL A 12 20.23 -23.96 18.72
C VAL A 12 20.36 -22.54 18.15
N ILE A 13 20.99 -22.43 16.99
CA ILE A 13 21.00 -21.19 16.21
C ILE A 13 19.62 -21.06 15.55
N SER A 14 18.64 -20.57 16.31
CA SER A 14 17.36 -20.15 15.75
C SER A 14 17.61 -18.99 14.80
N ALA A 15 17.55 -19.29 13.50
CA ALA A 15 17.50 -18.30 12.44
C ALA A 15 16.18 -17.51 12.56
N CYS A 16 16.18 -16.45 13.37
CA CYS A 16 15.13 -15.45 13.36
C CYS A 16 15.12 -14.79 11.98
N LYS A 17 14.21 -15.24 11.10
CA LYS A 17 13.82 -14.48 9.91
C LYS A 17 13.18 -13.19 10.40
N VAL A 18 13.94 -12.11 10.39
CA VAL A 18 13.41 -10.74 10.51
C VAL A 18 12.50 -10.56 9.30
N SER A 19 11.19 -10.76 9.50
CA SER A 19 10.19 -10.41 8.51
C SER A 19 10.30 -8.91 8.25
N GLU A 20 10.40 -8.50 6.99
CA GLU A 20 10.37 -7.09 6.59
C GLU A 20 9.13 -6.44 7.19
N SER A 21 9.35 -5.63 8.22
CA SER A 21 8.32 -4.83 8.86
C SER A 21 7.74 -3.90 7.80
N ARG A 22 6.47 -4.11 7.45
CA ARG A 22 5.69 -3.14 6.67
C ARG A 22 5.87 -1.79 7.38
N MET A 23 6.62 -0.88 6.75
CA MET A 23 6.87 0.45 7.32
C MET A 23 5.53 1.11 7.61
N PHE A 24 5.16 1.15 8.88
CA PHE A 24 3.93 1.75 9.36
C PHE A 24 4.14 3.25 9.44
N CYS A 25 3.36 4.02 8.70
CA CYS A 25 3.51 5.48 8.59
C CYS A 25 2.42 6.08 9.48
N PRO A 26 2.76 6.58 10.69
CA PRO A 26 1.76 6.83 11.72
C PRO A 26 1.07 8.19 11.58
N ILE A 27 1.66 9.13 10.84
CA ILE A 27 1.25 10.54 10.86
C ILE A 27 0.36 10.83 9.64
N GLY A 28 -0.88 11.25 9.87
CA GLY A 28 -1.76 11.73 8.81
C GLY A 28 -1.40 13.17 8.39
N ALA A 29 -1.30 13.39 7.08
CA ALA A 29 -1.06 14.71 6.50
C ALA A 29 -1.84 14.92 5.19
N THR A 30 -1.85 16.15 4.72
CA THR A 30 -2.44 16.55 3.43
C THR A 30 -1.42 17.32 2.62
N VAL A 31 -1.27 16.98 1.35
CA VAL A 31 -0.44 17.73 0.40
C VAL A 31 -1.07 19.09 0.17
N VAL A 32 -0.30 20.17 0.39
CA VAL A 32 -0.69 21.55 0.10
C VAL A 32 0.28 22.12 -0.92
N ASP A 33 -0.21 23.04 -1.74
CA ASP A 33 0.58 23.68 -2.79
C ASP A 33 0.82 25.14 -2.41
N HIS A 34 2.11 25.49 -2.32
CA HIS A 34 2.63 26.83 -2.04
C HIS A 34 3.65 27.23 -3.12
N SER A 35 3.49 26.72 -4.35
CA SER A 35 4.38 27.05 -5.47
C SER A 35 4.29 28.52 -5.89
N ASP A 36 3.33 29.28 -5.36
CA ASP A 36 3.22 30.73 -5.48
C ASP A 36 4.21 31.50 -4.60
N LEU A 37 4.88 30.82 -3.67
CA LEU A 37 5.90 31.38 -2.78
C LEU A 37 7.29 30.86 -3.15
N ASP A 38 8.25 31.77 -3.16
CA ASP A 38 9.64 31.47 -3.50
C ASP A 38 10.21 30.36 -2.59
N GLY A 39 10.63 29.26 -3.18
CA GLY A 39 11.28 28.15 -2.48
C GLY A 39 10.37 27.16 -1.75
N CYS A 40 9.05 27.32 -1.79
CA CYS A 40 8.12 26.45 -1.05
C CYS A 40 7.63 25.22 -1.81
N GLY A 41 7.22 25.37 -3.08
CA GLY A 41 6.65 24.27 -3.86
C GLY A 41 5.50 23.56 -3.15
N LYS A 42 5.48 22.22 -3.18
CA LYS A 42 4.50 21.41 -2.44
C LYS A 42 5.00 21.05 -1.05
N MET A 43 4.08 21.05 -0.09
CA MET A 43 4.36 20.79 1.33
C MET A 43 3.34 19.81 1.93
N LEU A 44 3.59 19.39 3.17
CA LEU A 44 2.66 18.55 3.95
C LEU A 44 2.09 19.33 5.12
N LYS A 45 0.77 19.32 5.27
CA LYS A 45 0.07 19.85 6.44
C LYS A 45 -0.47 18.71 7.31
N THR A 46 0.00 18.59 8.54
CA THR A 46 -0.50 17.58 9.50
C THR A 46 -1.88 17.95 10.04
N SER A 47 -2.55 17.01 10.74
CA SER A 47 -3.83 17.26 11.41
C SER A 47 -3.78 18.43 12.40
N ASP A 48 -2.62 18.63 13.04
CA ASP A 48 -2.40 19.65 14.05
C ASP A 48 -2.02 21.00 13.43
N GLY A 49 -2.01 21.08 12.09
CA GLY A 49 -1.74 22.30 11.34
C GLY A 49 -0.26 22.59 11.09
N ILE A 50 0.65 21.70 11.48
CA ILE A 50 2.09 21.82 11.25
C ILE A 50 2.37 21.68 9.75
N LEU A 51 3.12 22.63 9.20
CA LEU A 51 3.61 22.63 7.82
C LEU A 51 5.04 22.07 7.77
N LEU A 52 5.22 21.01 6.99
CA LEU A 52 6.49 20.32 6.78
C LEU A 52 6.95 20.54 5.34
N LEU A 53 8.22 20.90 5.16
CA LEU A 53 8.87 20.99 3.86
C LEU A 53 9.78 19.77 3.64
N PRO A 54 9.40 18.81 2.76
CA PRO A 54 10.28 17.71 2.41
C PRO A 54 11.51 18.18 1.62
N ASN A 55 12.68 17.64 1.95
CA ASN A 55 13.94 18.00 1.28
C ASN A 55 14.24 17.20 0.00
N ASP A 56 13.38 16.27 -0.40
CA ASP A 56 13.65 15.24 -1.40
C ASP A 56 12.75 15.29 -2.64
N GLY A 57 11.87 16.29 -2.72
CA GLY A 57 10.99 16.49 -3.88
C GLY A 57 9.96 15.38 -4.09
N GLN A 58 9.74 14.48 -3.11
CA GLN A 58 8.79 13.36 -3.26
C GLN A 58 7.34 13.79 -3.54
N LEU A 59 6.99 15.05 -3.29
CA LEU A 59 5.65 15.59 -3.50
C LEU A 59 5.38 16.15 -4.90
N GLU A 60 6.40 16.34 -5.74
CA GLU A 60 6.27 17.05 -7.02
C GLU A 60 5.19 16.46 -7.93
N THR A 61 5.03 15.13 -7.91
CA THR A 61 4.04 14.42 -8.72
C THR A 61 2.66 14.30 -8.05
N MET A 62 2.54 14.66 -6.77
CA MET A 62 1.28 14.52 -6.02
C MET A 62 0.35 15.70 -6.26
N ALA A 63 -0.96 15.44 -6.39
CA ALA A 63 -1.95 16.49 -6.48
C ALA A 63 -2.12 17.20 -5.12
N ALA A 64 -2.38 18.51 -5.14
CA ALA A 64 -2.80 19.23 -3.94
C ALA A 64 -4.07 18.60 -3.35
N LYS A 65 -4.24 18.72 -2.03
CA LYS A 65 -5.32 18.12 -1.23
C LYS A 65 -5.28 16.59 -1.14
N THR A 66 -4.26 15.93 -1.69
CA THR A 66 -4.06 14.48 -1.50
C THR A 66 -3.80 14.20 -0.03
N LYS A 67 -4.59 13.33 0.58
CA LYS A 67 -4.32 12.85 1.94
C LYS A 67 -3.23 11.79 1.89
N VAL A 68 -2.33 11.79 2.85
CA VAL A 68 -1.21 10.85 2.95
C VAL A 68 -0.99 10.41 4.40
N VAL A 69 -0.36 9.27 4.60
CA VAL A 69 0.32 8.92 5.84
C VAL A 69 1.82 8.99 5.63
N ILE A 70 2.52 9.52 6.62
CA ILE A 70 3.95 9.79 6.55
C ILE A 70 4.68 9.31 7.80
N ARG A 71 5.99 9.16 7.65
CA ARG A 71 6.97 9.17 8.73
C ARG A 71 8.13 10.04 8.28
N TYR A 72 8.69 10.81 9.18
CA TYR A 72 9.76 11.74 8.84
C TYR A 72 10.72 11.94 10.00
N ASP A 73 11.92 12.39 9.65
CA ASP A 73 12.93 12.89 10.57
C ASP A 73 13.12 14.39 10.30
N THR A 74 13.25 15.18 11.36
CA THR A 74 13.51 16.62 11.24
C THR A 74 14.96 16.87 10.83
N LEU A 75 15.18 17.86 9.96
CA LEU A 75 16.51 18.29 9.56
C LEU A 75 16.79 19.67 10.15
N ASP A 76 17.98 19.83 10.72
CA ASP A 76 18.48 21.13 11.18
C ASP A 76 19.08 21.89 9.99
N MET A 77 18.20 22.50 9.20
CA MET A 77 18.59 23.32 8.06
C MET A 77 17.60 24.44 7.82
N MET A 78 18.11 25.56 7.30
CA MET A 78 17.29 26.69 6.88
C MET A 78 16.82 26.49 5.43
N SER A 79 15.54 26.70 5.17
CA SER A 79 14.99 26.74 3.82
C SER A 79 14.77 28.19 3.36
N THR A 80 14.58 28.36 2.05
CA THR A 80 14.18 29.65 1.45
C THR A 80 12.66 29.89 1.49
N CYS A 81 11.86 28.86 1.78
CA CYS A 81 10.39 28.95 1.78
C CYS A 81 9.86 29.85 2.92
N MET A 82 10.47 29.78 4.11
CA MET A 82 10.09 30.52 5.32
C MET A 82 8.62 30.35 5.77
N ARG A 83 7.87 29.42 5.17
CA ARG A 83 6.46 29.14 5.46
C ARG A 83 6.29 27.84 6.25
N GLU A 84 7.28 26.98 6.19
CA GLU A 84 7.37 25.74 6.93
C GLU A 84 7.58 25.99 8.42
N ASN A 85 7.08 25.05 9.23
CA ASN A 85 7.49 24.97 10.63
C ASN A 85 8.83 24.26 10.78
N MET A 86 9.16 23.34 9.85
CA MET A 86 10.40 22.57 9.84
C MET A 86 10.65 21.93 8.46
N VAL A 87 11.93 21.71 8.16
CA VAL A 87 12.38 20.91 7.02
C VAL A 87 12.51 19.46 7.48
N VAL A 88 12.06 18.52 6.65
CA VAL A 88 11.99 17.10 7.01
C VAL A 88 12.55 16.20 5.92
N GLN A 89 13.11 15.07 6.32
CA GLN A 89 13.39 13.92 5.45
C GLN A 89 12.25 12.92 5.60
N LEU A 90 11.54 12.60 4.52
CA LEU A 90 10.49 11.59 4.57
C LEU A 90 11.12 10.18 4.58
N SER A 91 10.89 9.43 5.65
CA SER A 91 11.22 8.00 5.72
C SER A 91 10.08 7.11 5.23
N CYS A 92 8.85 7.66 5.18
CA CYS A 92 7.72 7.07 4.49
C CYS A 92 6.76 8.14 3.97
N LEU A 93 6.18 7.90 2.79
CA LEU A 93 5.08 8.64 2.21
C LEU A 93 4.13 7.67 1.50
N GLN A 94 2.87 7.61 1.94
CA GLN A 94 1.84 6.78 1.30
C GLN A 94 0.55 7.57 1.13
N PRO A 95 -0.03 7.67 -0.08
CA PRO A 95 -1.34 8.27 -0.26
C PRO A 95 -2.43 7.50 0.49
N LEU A 96 -3.21 8.22 1.27
CA LEU A 96 -4.43 7.74 1.95
C LEU A 96 -5.62 7.62 1.00
N SER A 97 -5.52 8.20 -0.20
CA SER A 97 -6.58 8.15 -1.21
C SER A 97 -6.12 7.39 -2.44
N SER A 98 -6.50 6.12 -2.53
CA SER A 98 -6.87 5.62 -3.85
C SER A 98 -8.16 6.35 -4.30
N PRO A 99 -8.38 6.60 -5.60
CA PRO A 99 -9.65 7.19 -6.07
C PRO A 99 -10.86 6.40 -5.55
N PRO A 100 -12.06 7.00 -5.45
CA PRO A 100 -13.23 6.27 -4.98
C PRO A 100 -13.39 4.99 -5.80
N CYS A 101 -13.58 3.85 -5.13
CA CYS A 101 -13.80 2.59 -5.82
C CYS A 101 -15.05 2.71 -6.69
N VAL A 102 -14.86 2.64 -8.00
CA VAL A 102 -15.96 2.44 -8.93
C VAL A 102 -16.19 0.93 -9.05
N VAL A 103 -17.45 0.54 -8.91
CA VAL A 103 -17.85 -0.85 -9.14
C VAL A 103 -17.69 -1.15 -10.63
N ILE A 104 -16.86 -2.15 -10.95
CA ILE A 104 -16.64 -2.62 -12.30
C ILE A 104 -17.70 -3.69 -12.57
N SER A 105 -18.63 -3.37 -13.47
CA SER A 105 -19.64 -4.30 -13.98
C SER A 105 -19.24 -4.91 -15.31
N ASP A 106 -18.51 -4.15 -16.14
CA ASP A 106 -17.95 -4.58 -17.41
C ASP A 106 -16.43 -4.72 -17.29
N VAL A 107 -15.91 -5.93 -17.49
CA VAL A 107 -14.48 -6.23 -17.35
C VAL A 107 -13.61 -5.49 -18.38
N GLU A 108 -14.19 -5.07 -19.50
CA GLU A 108 -13.51 -4.28 -20.54
C GLU A 108 -13.40 -2.80 -20.17
N SER A 109 -14.25 -2.31 -19.25
CA SER A 109 -14.29 -0.90 -18.84
C SER A 109 -13.12 -0.47 -17.96
N ALA A 110 -12.45 -1.43 -17.32
CA ALA A 110 -11.30 -1.18 -16.45
C ALA A 110 -10.00 -1.68 -17.15
N PRO A 111 -9.08 -0.78 -17.56
CA PRO A 111 -7.88 -1.17 -18.29
C PRO A 111 -7.01 -2.21 -17.55
N TRP A 112 -6.91 -2.11 -16.22
CA TRP A 112 -6.16 -3.06 -15.41
C TRP A 112 -6.81 -4.46 -15.42
N MET A 113 -8.15 -4.53 -15.40
CA MET A 113 -8.89 -5.78 -15.36
C MET A 113 -8.81 -6.48 -16.71
N LYS A 114 -8.97 -5.73 -17.81
CA LYS A 114 -8.73 -6.21 -19.17
C LYS A 114 -7.32 -6.79 -19.33
N ALA A 115 -6.29 -6.08 -18.87
CA ALA A 115 -4.91 -6.57 -18.91
C ALA A 115 -4.71 -7.83 -18.06
N ALA A 116 -5.30 -7.88 -16.85
CA ALA A 116 -5.25 -9.05 -15.98
C ALA A 116 -5.93 -10.28 -16.61
N ILE A 117 -7.10 -10.09 -17.23
CA ILE A 117 -7.83 -11.15 -17.94
C ILE A 117 -7.01 -11.67 -19.13
N ALA A 118 -6.47 -10.78 -19.95
CA ALA A 118 -5.65 -11.16 -21.10
C ALA A 118 -4.37 -11.91 -20.69
N THR A 119 -3.80 -11.59 -19.53
CA THR A 119 -2.58 -12.24 -19.01
C THR A 119 -2.88 -13.58 -18.33
N PHE A 120 -3.98 -13.64 -17.58
CA PHE A 120 -4.25 -14.74 -16.66
C PHE A 120 -5.25 -15.76 -17.21
N HIS A 121 -5.98 -15.41 -18.27
CA HIS A 121 -7.04 -16.22 -18.87
C HIS A 121 -7.98 -16.84 -17.83
N PRO A 122 -8.56 -16.06 -16.90
CA PRO A 122 -9.50 -16.59 -15.92
C PRO A 122 -10.74 -17.14 -16.62
N SER A 123 -11.30 -18.23 -16.09
CA SER A 123 -12.60 -18.73 -16.56
C SER A 123 -13.76 -17.90 -16.03
N MET A 124 -13.55 -17.16 -14.93
CA MET A 124 -14.56 -16.32 -14.28
C MET A 124 -13.91 -15.21 -13.46
N VAL A 125 -14.58 -14.06 -13.37
CA VAL A 125 -14.30 -13.02 -12.39
C VAL A 125 -15.45 -12.97 -11.38
N VAL A 126 -15.14 -12.99 -10.09
CA VAL A 126 -16.14 -12.85 -9.03
C VAL A 126 -15.85 -11.58 -8.25
N ARG A 127 -16.85 -10.71 -8.13
CA ARG A 127 -16.78 -9.52 -7.29
C ARG A 127 -17.37 -9.81 -5.91
N TYR A 128 -16.70 -9.33 -4.88
CA TYR A 128 -17.19 -9.32 -3.50
C TYR A 128 -17.14 -7.88 -2.94
N SER A 129 -17.88 -7.64 -1.86
CA SER A 129 -17.69 -6.50 -0.97
C SER A 129 -16.81 -6.94 0.20
N TYR A 130 -15.72 -6.22 0.45
CA TYR A 130 -14.82 -6.43 1.59
C TYR A 130 -14.57 -5.08 2.27
N ARG A 131 -14.99 -4.95 3.54
CA ARG A 131 -14.87 -3.69 4.31
C ARG A 131 -15.43 -2.46 3.56
N SER A 132 -16.59 -2.64 2.91
CA SER A 132 -17.27 -1.61 2.10
C SER A 132 -16.55 -1.20 0.80
N GLN A 133 -15.60 -1.99 0.31
CA GLN A 133 -14.94 -1.79 -0.99
C GLN A 133 -15.09 -3.03 -1.88
N PRO A 134 -15.25 -2.87 -3.21
CA PRO A 134 -15.29 -4.01 -4.10
C PRO A 134 -13.89 -4.62 -4.28
N VAL A 135 -13.83 -5.95 -4.16
CA VAL A 135 -12.66 -6.77 -4.47
C VAL A 135 -13.02 -7.78 -5.55
N TYR A 136 -12.04 -8.16 -6.37
CA TYR A 136 -12.24 -8.98 -7.55
C TYR A 136 -11.35 -10.22 -7.49
N HIS A 137 -11.98 -11.38 -7.57
CA HIS A 137 -11.35 -12.68 -7.62
C HIS A 137 -11.36 -13.17 -9.06
N LEU A 138 -10.17 -13.30 -9.65
CA LEU A 138 -9.97 -13.91 -10.96
C LEU A 138 -9.68 -15.39 -10.73
N PHE A 139 -10.61 -16.23 -11.14
CA PHE A 139 -10.53 -17.68 -10.99
C PHE A 139 -9.97 -18.34 -12.25
N ASN A 140 -8.89 -19.11 -12.11
CA ASN A 140 -8.37 -20.02 -13.12
C ASN A 140 -8.17 -21.39 -12.47
N ARG A 141 -8.29 -22.49 -13.23
CA ARG A 141 -8.22 -23.88 -12.74
C ARG A 141 -6.99 -24.22 -11.89
N MET A 142 -5.92 -23.43 -12.01
CA MET A 142 -4.65 -23.68 -11.34
C MET A 142 -4.26 -22.62 -10.31
N LEU A 143 -4.85 -21.43 -10.37
CA LEU A 143 -4.40 -20.28 -9.58
C LEU A 143 -5.59 -19.36 -9.30
N ASP A 144 -5.55 -18.74 -8.13
CA ASP A 144 -6.45 -17.66 -7.74
C ASP A 144 -5.69 -16.35 -7.58
N ARG A 145 -6.27 -15.28 -8.14
CA ARG A 145 -5.75 -13.93 -7.97
C ARG A 145 -6.83 -13.00 -7.47
N TRP A 146 -6.48 -12.24 -6.43
CA TRP A 146 -7.36 -11.25 -5.84
C TRP A 146 -6.84 -9.86 -6.11
N TYR A 147 -7.73 -8.95 -6.47
CA TYR A 147 -7.43 -7.57 -6.76
C TYR A 147 -8.38 -6.65 -6.02
N ASP A 148 -7.92 -5.46 -5.65
CA ASP A 148 -8.82 -4.39 -5.26
C ASP A 148 -9.41 -3.68 -6.48
N CYS A 149 -10.26 -2.69 -6.23
CA CYS A 149 -10.91 -1.91 -7.28
C CYS A 149 -9.96 -1.04 -8.12
N HIS A 150 -8.70 -0.89 -7.69
CA HIS A 150 -7.66 -0.14 -8.37
C HIS A 150 -6.70 -1.05 -9.15
N GLY A 151 -6.93 -2.37 -9.12
CA GLY A 151 -6.08 -3.35 -9.79
C GLY A 151 -4.81 -3.70 -9.04
N ARG A 152 -4.72 -3.36 -7.74
CA ARG A 152 -3.62 -3.84 -6.89
C ARG A 152 -3.91 -5.26 -6.46
N GLN A 153 -2.95 -6.16 -6.67
CA GLN A 153 -3.09 -7.55 -6.30
C GLN A 153 -3.03 -7.71 -4.76
N LEU A 154 -4.08 -8.26 -4.17
CA LEU A 154 -4.24 -8.48 -2.74
C LEU A 154 -3.64 -9.81 -2.27
N CYS A 155 -3.74 -10.85 -3.10
CA CYS A 155 -3.29 -12.19 -2.76
C CYS A 155 -2.60 -12.89 -3.96
N ARG A 156 -1.59 -13.71 -3.67
CA ARG A 156 -0.86 -14.53 -4.64
C ARG A 156 -0.64 -15.92 -4.06
N GLU A 157 -1.31 -16.93 -4.62
CA GLU A 157 -1.25 -18.32 -4.12
C GLU A 157 0.14 -18.97 -4.13
N ASN A 158 1.12 -18.39 -4.85
CA ASN A 158 2.50 -18.91 -4.89
C ASN A 158 3.51 -18.03 -4.12
N SER A 159 3.04 -17.14 -3.24
CA SER A 159 3.92 -16.31 -2.42
C SER A 159 3.87 -16.73 -0.96
N SER A 160 5.00 -16.64 -0.26
CA SER A 160 5.11 -16.85 1.19
C SER A 160 4.33 -15.82 2.03
N GLN A 161 3.56 -14.94 1.37
CA GLN A 161 2.79 -13.88 2.02
C GLN A 161 1.35 -14.35 2.22
N PRO A 162 0.82 -14.29 3.46
CA PRO A 162 -0.57 -14.64 3.72
C PRO A 162 -1.51 -13.70 2.98
N CYS A 163 -2.57 -14.27 2.40
CA CYS A 163 -3.64 -13.51 1.76
C CYS A 163 -4.27 -12.56 2.79
N ILE A 164 -4.42 -11.28 2.43
CA ILE A 164 -4.94 -10.25 3.34
C ILE A 164 -6.46 -10.37 3.53
N LEU A 165 -7.13 -11.17 2.69
CA LEU A 165 -8.57 -11.36 2.74
C LEU A 165 -8.96 -12.44 3.75
N GLU A 166 -9.72 -12.04 4.75
CA GLU A 166 -10.38 -12.95 5.69
C GLU A 166 -11.69 -13.43 5.06
N ALA A 167 -11.88 -14.75 4.92
CA ALA A 167 -13.07 -15.32 4.28
C ALA A 167 -14.39 -14.86 4.92
N ALA A 168 -14.38 -14.59 6.24
CA ALA A 168 -15.54 -14.10 6.98
C ALA A 168 -15.95 -12.65 6.62
N GLY A 169 -15.09 -11.89 5.93
CA GLY A 169 -15.37 -10.50 5.55
C GLY A 169 -15.84 -10.31 4.11
N LEU A 170 -16.01 -11.39 3.34
CA LEU A 170 -16.44 -11.35 1.94
C LEU A 170 -17.97 -11.43 1.84
N GLU A 171 -18.59 -10.38 1.31
CA GLU A 171 -20.04 -10.26 1.18
C GLU A 171 -20.46 -9.98 -0.27
N ASN A 172 -21.75 -10.04 -0.58
CA ASN A 172 -22.33 -9.58 -1.85
C ASN A 172 -21.65 -10.15 -3.11
N LYS A 173 -21.52 -11.48 -3.19
CA LYS A 173 -20.92 -12.20 -4.31
C LYS A 173 -21.67 -11.91 -5.62
N VAL A 174 -20.95 -11.47 -6.65
CA VAL A 174 -21.47 -11.30 -8.02
C VAL A 174 -20.51 -11.93 -9.02
N GLU A 175 -21.01 -12.87 -9.82
CA GLU A 175 -20.23 -13.54 -10.87
C GLU A 175 -20.29 -12.73 -12.18
N ILE A 176 -19.14 -12.54 -12.80
CA ILE A 176 -18.95 -11.83 -14.06
C ILE A 176 -18.26 -12.79 -15.02
N TYR A 177 -19.01 -13.25 -16.03
CA TYR A 177 -18.51 -14.18 -17.03
C TYR A 177 -17.59 -13.48 -18.03
N VAL A 178 -16.43 -14.10 -18.28
CA VAL A 178 -15.45 -13.59 -19.23
C VAL A 178 -15.56 -14.39 -20.53
N ALA A 179 -15.90 -13.71 -21.63
CA ALA A 179 -15.86 -14.30 -22.96
C ALA A 179 -14.45 -14.16 -23.54
N HIS A 180 -13.75 -15.26 -23.74
CA HIS A 180 -12.50 -15.29 -24.50
C HIS A 180 -12.84 -15.26 -25.98
N ARG A 181 -12.45 -14.20 -26.69
CA ARG A 181 -12.58 -14.08 -28.14
C ARG A 181 -11.29 -14.48 -28.83
#